data_AF-A0A1G9DD05-F1
#
_entry.id   AF-A0A1G9DD05-F1
#
_cell.length_a   1.000
_cell.length_b   1.000
_cell.length_c   1.000
_cell.angle_alpha   90.00
_cell.angle_beta   90.00
_cell.angle_gamma   90.00
#
_symmetry.space_group_name_H-M   'P 1'
#
loop_
_entity.id
_entity.type
_entity.pdbx_description
1 polymer ?
#
loop_
_entity_poly.entity_id
_entity_poly.type
_entity_poly.pdbx_seq_one_letter_code
_entity_poly.pdbx_strand_id
1 'polypeptide(L)' 'MDAHHDLARFTWELGPAGGEALVAGFDVAVLTEDGRVSKIHGFLDKVPARV' A
#
# COMPACT_ATOMS: atom_id res chain seq x y z
N MET A 1 4.07 8.07 8.28
CA MET A 1 4.59 6.68 8.29
C MET A 1 4.85 6.35 9.74
N ASP A 2 4.05 5.47 10.33
CA ASP A 2 4.35 4.91 11.65
C ASP A 2 5.15 3.63 11.44
N ALA A 3 6.36 3.57 12.00
CA ALA A 3 7.21 2.39 12.02
C ALA A 3 7.41 1.95 13.46
N HIS A 4 6.88 0.78 13.82
CA HIS A 4 7.05 0.17 15.13
C HIS A 4 7.11 -1.34 14.92
N HIS A 5 8.15 -2.01 15.42
CA HIS A 5 8.37 -3.46 15.26
C HIS A 5 8.57 -3.95 13.81
N ASP A 6 9.43 -3.29 13.03
CA ASP A 6 9.78 -3.70 11.66
C ASP A 6 8.59 -3.72 10.67
N LEU A 7 7.52 -3.01 11.00
CA LEU A 7 6.34 -2.85 10.16
C LEU A 7 6.21 -1.40 9.72
N ALA A 8 5.95 -1.17 8.44
CA ALA A 8 5.56 0.13 7.90
C ALA A 8 4.21 0.01 7.20
N ARG A 9 3.25 0.86 7.61
CA ARG A 9 1.93 0.95 6.96
C ARG A 9 1.81 2.24 6.17
N PHE A 10 1.32 2.15 4.95
CA PHE A 10 1.05 3.31 4.10
C PHE A 10 -0.20 3.08 3.24
N THR A 11 -0.91 4.16 2.98
CA THR A 11 -2.07 4.21 2.06
C THR A 11 -1.63 4.78 0.72
N TRP A 12 -2.32 4.39 -0.34
CA TRP A 12 -2.03 4.88 -1.69
C TRP A 12 -3.28 4.91 -2.56
N GLU A 13 -3.20 5.73 -3.60
CA GLU A 13 -4.20 5.84 -4.65
C GLU A 13 -3.51 5.67 -6.00
N LEU A 14 -4.18 4.99 -6.94
CA LEU A 14 -3.72 4.78 -8.31
C LEU A 14 -4.76 5.29 -9.29
N GLY A 15 -4.38 6.30 -10.07
CA GLY A 15 -5.22 6.89 -11.10
C GLY A 15 -4.46 7.89 -11.97
N PRO A 16 -5.13 8.50 -12.96
CA PRO A 16 -4.56 9.56 -13.78
C PRO A 16 -4.15 10.77 -12.93
N ALA A 17 -3.11 11.47 -13.34
CA ALA A 17 -2.72 12.73 -12.69
C ALA A 17 -3.87 13.75 -12.77
N GLY A 18 -4.30 14.27 -11.62
CA GLY A 18 -5.44 15.20 -11.51
C GLY A 18 -6.81 14.58 -11.76
N GLY A 19 -6.89 13.25 -11.94
CA GLY A 19 -8.13 12.50 -12.11
C GLY A 19 -8.50 11.72 -10.86
N GLU A 20 -9.68 11.10 -10.89
CA GLU A 20 -10.14 10.24 -9.81
C GLU A 20 -9.31 8.94 -9.74
N ALA A 21 -8.96 8.53 -8.52
CA ALA A 21 -8.31 7.26 -8.26
C ALA A 21 -9.21 6.09 -8.70
N LEU A 22 -8.70 5.22 -9.58
CA LEU A 22 -9.41 4.02 -10.04
C LEU A 22 -9.24 2.87 -9.04
N VAL A 23 -8.09 2.82 -8.38
CA VAL A 23 -7.76 1.84 -7.34
C VAL A 23 -7.25 2.61 -6.13
N ALA A 24 -7.68 2.18 -4.95
CA ALA A 24 -7.15 2.69 -3.69
C ALA A 24 -6.91 1.51 -2.76
N GLY A 25 -5.92 1.65 -1.89
CA GLY A 25 -5.59 0.62 -0.94
C GLY A 25 -4.57 1.06 0.08
N PHE A 26 -4.14 0.08 0.86
CA PHE A 26 -3.05 0.24 1.79
C PHE A 26 -2.25 -1.05 1.85
N ASP A 27 -0.98 -0.89 2.17
CA ASP A 27 -0.06 -1.99 2.32
C ASP A 27 0.61 -1.94 3.69
N VAL A 28 1.00 -3.12 4.17
CA VAL A 28 1.90 -3.29 5.31
C VAL A 28 3.18 -3.94 4.80
N ALA A 29 4.28 -3.20 4.88
CA ALA A 29 5.62 -3.70 4.61
C ALA A 29 6.22 -4.30 5.88
N VAL A 30 6.77 -5.51 5.76
CA VAL A 30 7.64 -6.13 6.77
C VAL A 30 9.07 -5.86 6.37
N LEU A 31 9.84 -5.27 7.28
CA LEU A 31 11.23 -4.89 7.08
C LEU A 31 12.17 -5.91 7.70
N THR A 32 13.34 -6.10 7.09
CA THR A 32 14.48 -6.77 7.72
C THR A 32 15.17 -5.82 8.71
N GLU A 33 16.06 -6.36 9.54
CA GLU A 33 16.86 -5.55 10.48
C GLU A 33 17.71 -4.47 9.78
N ASP A 34 18.15 -4.71 8.53
CA ASP A 34 18.88 -3.72 7.71
C ASP A 34 17.95 -2.75 6.95
N GLY A 35 16.65 -2.76 7.23
CA GLY A 35 15.66 -1.81 6.70
C GLY A 35 15.18 -2.12 5.28
N ARG A 36 15.48 -3.30 4.73
CA ARG A 36 14.98 -3.73 3.42
C ARG A 36 13.59 -4.35 3.54
N VAL A 37 12.80 -4.26 2.49
CA VAL A 37 11.49 -4.93 2.45
C VAL A 37 11.69 -6.44 2.27
N SER A 38 11.20 -7.24 3.23
CA SER A 38 11.14 -8.71 3.13
C SER A 38 9.79 -9.19 2.60
N LYS A 39 8.71 -8.48 2.91
CA LYS A 39 7.35 -8.83 2.50
C LYS A 39 6.45 -7.60 2.41
N ILE A 40 5.47 -7.67 1.50
CA ILE A 40 4.35 -6.74 1.43
C ILE A 40 3.05 -7.54 1.60
N HIS A 41 2.18 -7.06 2.49
CA HIS A 41 0.79 -7.51 2.61
C HIS A 41 -0.13 -6.41 2.07
N GLY A 42 -0.79 -6.67 0.95
CA GLY A 42 -1.61 -5.67 0.27
C GLY A 42 -3.11 -5.89 0.38
N PHE A 43 -3.82 -4.77 0.50
CA PHE A 43 -5.27 -4.69 0.62
C PHE A 43 -5.81 -3.66 -0.36
N LEU A 44 -6.92 -3.99 -1.01
CA LEU A 44 -7.58 -3.11 -1.97
C LEU A 44 -8.93 -2.65 -1.40
N ASP A 45 -9.07 -1.35 -1.22
CA ASP A 45 -10.28 -0.72 -0.69
C ASP A 45 -11.24 -0.33 -1.83
N LYS A 46 -10.67 0.04 -2.99
CA LYS A 46 -11.40 0.34 -4.22
C LYS A 46 -10.77 -0.41 -5.38
N VAL A 47 -11.57 -1.14 -6.14
CA VAL A 47 -11.18 -1.77 -7.40
C VAL A 47 -12.28 -1.58 -8.45
N PRO A 48 -11.94 -1.53 -9.75
CA PRO A 48 -12.94 -1.54 -10.81
C PRO A 48 -13.82 -2.78 -10.71
N ALA A 49 -15.14 -2.60 -10.90
CA ALA A 49 -16.04 -3.72 -11.07
C ALA A 49 -15.64 -4.50 -12.33
N ARG A 50 -15.67 -5.84 -12.23
CA ARG A 50 -15.41 -6.70 -13.38
C ARG A 50 -16.61 -6.57 -14.33
N VAL A 51 -16.36 -6.12 -15.56
CA VAL A 51 -17.32 -6.17 -16.66
C VAL A 51 -17.47 -7.58 -17.20
#